data_AF-A0A261XV98-F1
#
_entry.id   AF-A0A261XV98-F1
#
_cell.length_a   1.000
_cell.length_b   1.000
_cell.length_c   1.000
_cell.angle_alpha   90.00
_cell.angle_beta   90.00
_cell.angle_gamma   90.00
#
_symmetry.space_group_name_H-M   'P 1'
#
loop_
_entity.id
_entity.type
_entity.pdbx_description
1 polymer ?
#
loop_
_entity_poly.entity_id
_entity_poly.type
_entity_poly.pdbx_seq_one_letter_code
_entity_poly.pdbx_strand_id
1 'polypeptide(L)'
;MITLDDAIPLVLEGSHFINPQTGAIHHFRGVNFSGGTKLPIGLPSHEPNGFWVDYDRQVCFVNRPVHLDAQGDWTHVDEHFNRLKEWGFTFLRFVIVWEAIEHKGPGIYDQEYIDYVVHVLTRCKRFGIRVFIDPHQDC
;
A
#
# COMPACT_ATOMS: atom_id res chain seq x y z
N MET A 1 -21.36 -8.45 -11.03
CA MET A 1 -20.37 -7.94 -12.01
C MET A 1 -19.85 -6.62 -11.47
N ILE A 2 -18.54 -6.46 -11.31
CA ILE A 2 -17.95 -5.15 -11.00
C ILE A 2 -18.00 -4.38 -12.32
N THR A 3 -18.73 -3.27 -12.38
CA THR A 3 -18.67 -2.39 -13.54
C THR A 3 -17.42 -1.51 -13.42
N LEU A 4 -16.90 -1.04 -14.54
CA LEU A 4 -15.75 -0.12 -14.62
C LEU A 4 -15.98 1.20 -13.84
N ASP A 5 -17.19 1.42 -13.33
CA ASP A 5 -17.66 2.61 -12.63
C ASP A 5 -17.12 2.76 -11.20
N ASP A 6 -16.51 1.73 -10.62
CA ASP A 6 -15.92 1.81 -9.26
C ASP A 6 -14.48 2.36 -9.25
N ALA A 7 -13.87 2.58 -10.40
CA ALA A 7 -12.48 3.05 -10.52
C ALA A 7 -12.34 4.55 -10.84
N ILE A 8 -13.45 5.27 -11.01
CA ILE A 8 -13.45 6.71 -11.29
C ILE A 8 -13.08 7.51 -10.04
N PRO A 9 -12.39 8.67 -10.20
CA PRO A 9 -12.18 9.62 -9.12
C PRO A 9 -13.51 10.05 -8.49
N LEU A 10 -13.54 10.08 -7.16
CA LEU A 10 -14.67 10.64 -6.40
C LEU A 10 -14.49 12.15 -6.26
N VAL A 11 -15.60 12.87 -6.21
CA VAL A 11 -15.62 14.33 -5.98
C VAL A 11 -16.05 14.60 -4.54
N LEU A 12 -15.44 15.62 -3.91
CA LEU A 12 -15.87 16.09 -2.60
C LEU A 12 -16.96 17.15 -2.78
N GLU A 13 -18.15 16.88 -2.27
CA GLU A 13 -19.26 17.83 -2.23
C GLU A 13 -19.74 17.99 -0.78
N GLY A 14 -19.49 19.17 -0.20
CA GLY A 14 -19.74 19.41 1.22
C GLY A 14 -18.95 18.43 2.09
N SER A 15 -19.66 17.55 2.81
CA SER A 15 -19.09 16.53 3.68
C SER A 15 -19.07 15.12 3.07
N HIS A 16 -19.38 14.97 1.79
CA HIS A 16 -19.55 13.67 1.15
C HIS A 16 -18.61 13.47 -0.03
N PHE A 17 -18.11 12.24 -0.18
CA PHE A 17 -17.48 11.79 -1.41
C PHE A 17 -18.55 11.22 -2.33
N ILE A 18 -18.61 11.70 -3.57
CA ILE A 18 -19.66 11.38 -4.53
C ILE A 18 -19.06 10.78 -5.79
N ASN A 19 -19.71 9.74 -6.32
CA ASN A 19 -19.45 9.26 -7.68
C ASN A 19 -20.10 10.23 -8.68
N PRO A 20 -19.34 10.95 -9.50
CA PRO A 20 -19.88 12.00 -10.38
C PRO A 20 -20.77 11.45 -11.50
N GLN A 21 -20.69 10.15 -11.82
CA GLN A 21 -21.50 9.55 -12.87
C GLN A 21 -22.85 9.04 -12.34
N THR A 22 -22.90 8.55 -11.10
CA THR A 22 -24.11 7.93 -10.53
C THR A 22 -24.80 8.82 -9.49
N GLY A 23 -24.11 9.84 -8.96
CA GLY A 23 -24.58 10.64 -7.83
C GLY A 23 -24.54 9.90 -6.48
N ALA A 24 -24.00 8.68 -6.43
CA ALA A 24 -23.96 7.89 -5.20
C ALA A 24 -22.96 8.46 -4.18
N ILE A 25 -23.37 8.54 -2.92
CA ILE A 25 -22.47 8.85 -1.79
C ILE A 25 -21.63 7.61 -1.47
N HIS A 26 -20.32 7.78 -1.44
CA HIS A 26 -19.37 6.74 -1.09
C HIS A 26 -19.00 6.81 0.40
N HIS A 27 -19.22 5.70 1.10
CA HIS A 27 -18.71 5.48 2.45
C HIS A 27 -17.50 4.56 2.40
N PHE A 28 -16.39 4.98 3.02
CA PHE A 28 -15.19 4.17 3.09
C PHE A 28 -15.24 3.22 4.27
N ARG A 29 -15.33 1.92 4.01
CA ARG A 29 -15.16 0.86 5.00
C ARG A 29 -13.95 0.04 4.63
N GLY A 30 -12.97 0.04 5.52
CA GLY A 30 -11.65 -0.43 5.18
C GLY A 30 -10.79 -0.77 6.38
N VAL A 31 -9.56 -1.18 6.07
CA VAL A 31 -8.55 -1.52 7.07
C VAL A 31 -7.23 -0.80 6.78
N ASN A 32 -6.40 -0.68 7.80
CA ASN A 32 -5.00 -0.30 7.62
C ASN A 32 -4.25 -1.45 6.95
N PHE A 33 -3.42 -1.11 5.96
CA PHE A 33 -2.63 -2.06 5.19
C PHE A 33 -1.16 -1.69 5.32
N SER A 34 -0.52 -2.18 6.38
CA SER A 34 0.84 -1.80 6.74
C SER A 34 1.84 -2.96 6.72
N GLY A 35 1.48 -4.19 7.10
CA GLY A 35 2.27 -5.40 6.86
C GLY A 35 3.76 -5.36 7.24
N GLY A 36 4.17 -4.51 8.19
CA GLY A 36 5.58 -4.28 8.55
C GLY A 36 6.35 -3.32 7.64
N THR A 37 5.67 -2.53 6.80
CA THR A 37 6.25 -1.58 5.83
C THR A 37 7.14 -0.49 6.43
N LYS A 38 7.09 -0.33 7.75
CA LYS A 38 7.90 0.65 8.47
C LYS A 38 9.32 0.16 8.74
N LEU A 39 9.57 -1.13 8.53
CA LEU A 39 10.86 -1.76 8.78
C LEU A 39 11.39 -2.38 7.49
N PRO A 40 12.68 -2.20 7.18
CA PRO A 40 13.30 -2.90 6.07
C PRO A 40 13.32 -4.41 6.33
N ILE A 41 13.37 -5.19 5.25
CA ILE A 41 13.45 -6.66 5.32
C ILE A 41 14.73 -7.07 6.08
N GLY A 42 14.58 -7.99 7.03
CA GLY A 42 15.69 -8.54 7.81
C GLY A 42 16.24 -7.64 8.91
N LEU A 43 15.67 -6.45 9.12
CA LEU A 43 16.15 -5.45 10.09
C LEU A 43 15.03 -5.06 11.07
N PRO A 44 14.72 -5.93 12.05
CA PRO A 44 13.69 -5.62 13.04
C PRO A 44 14.17 -4.56 14.04
N SER A 45 13.25 -3.75 14.57
CA SER A 45 13.57 -2.64 15.49
C SER A 45 14.07 -3.06 16.87
N HIS A 46 13.82 -4.30 17.30
CA HIS A 46 14.29 -4.80 18.59
C HIS A 46 15.74 -5.28 18.57
N GLU A 47 16.37 -5.38 17.38
CA GLU A 47 17.77 -5.78 17.23
C GLU A 47 18.65 -4.53 17.16
N PRO A 48 19.40 -4.19 18.22
CA PRO A 48 20.20 -2.96 18.25
C PRO A 48 21.41 -3.04 17.30
N ASN A 49 21.90 -4.25 17.02
CA ASN A 49 22.96 -4.49 16.05
C ASN A 49 22.43 -4.26 14.64
N GLY A 50 23.13 -3.44 13.86
CA GLY A 50 22.57 -2.96 12.62
C GLY A 50 21.79 -1.69 12.93
N PHE A 51 20.61 -1.73 13.56
CA PHE A 51 19.58 -0.66 13.51
C PHE A 51 20.05 0.81 13.45
N TRP A 52 20.98 1.25 14.31
CA TRP A 52 21.40 2.66 14.43
C TRP A 52 22.68 3.07 13.67
N VAL A 53 23.33 2.16 12.94
CA VAL A 53 24.63 2.40 12.32
C VAL A 53 24.49 2.83 10.86
N ASP A 54 24.62 4.14 10.63
CA ASP A 54 24.88 4.89 9.39
C ASP A 54 24.03 4.70 8.11
N TYR A 55 23.95 5.79 7.33
CA TYR A 55 23.23 5.99 6.07
C TYR A 55 23.73 5.09 4.89
N ASP A 56 24.68 4.18 5.12
CA ASP A 56 25.33 3.38 4.09
C ASP A 56 24.69 1.99 3.85
N ARG A 57 23.61 1.67 4.60
CA ARG A 57 23.00 0.35 4.48
C ARG A 57 22.26 0.15 3.17
N GLN A 58 22.59 -0.96 2.51
CA GLN A 58 21.74 -1.56 1.50
C GLN A 58 20.52 -2.17 2.19
N VAL A 59 19.47 -1.36 2.35
CA VAL A 59 18.18 -1.81 2.87
C VAL A 59 17.21 -2.08 1.73
N CYS A 60 16.19 -2.89 2.00
CA CYS A 60 15.15 -3.23 1.02
C CYS A 60 13.78 -3.16 1.68
N PHE A 61 12.85 -2.46 1.05
CA PHE A 61 11.45 -2.34 1.47
C PHE A 61 10.48 -3.03 0.49
N VAL A 62 10.98 -3.51 -0.65
CA VAL A 62 10.23 -4.40 -1.55
C VAL A 62 9.76 -5.62 -0.74
N ASN A 63 8.59 -6.16 -1.09
CA ASN A 63 7.91 -7.24 -0.35
C ASN A 63 7.24 -6.82 0.97
N ARG A 64 7.01 -5.51 1.18
CA ARG A 64 6.17 -4.96 2.25
C ARG A 64 5.16 -3.97 1.68
N PRO A 65 3.85 -4.06 2.02
CA PRO A 65 3.26 -4.86 3.09
C PRO A 65 2.96 -6.33 2.72
N VAL A 66 3.09 -6.71 1.44
CA VAL A 66 2.85 -8.09 0.96
C VAL A 66 4.09 -8.64 0.29
N HIS A 67 4.45 -9.88 0.58
CA HIS A 67 5.61 -10.49 -0.06
C HIS A 67 5.24 -11.01 -1.45
N LEU A 68 6.22 -11.09 -2.32
CA LEU A 68 6.17 -12.02 -3.45
C LEU A 68 6.52 -13.41 -2.93
N ASP A 69 5.93 -14.47 -3.50
CA ASP A 69 6.43 -15.80 -3.21
C ASP A 69 7.80 -16.05 -3.88
N ALA A 70 8.40 -17.20 -3.61
CA ALA A 70 9.73 -17.55 -4.12
C ALA A 70 9.79 -17.64 -5.66
N GLN A 71 8.66 -17.63 -6.35
CA GLN A 71 8.53 -17.68 -7.81
C GLN A 71 8.17 -16.31 -8.41
N GLY A 72 7.99 -15.28 -7.58
CA GLY A 72 7.52 -13.97 -8.03
C GLY A 72 6.02 -13.95 -8.38
N ASP A 73 5.27 -14.95 -7.93
CA ASP A 73 3.82 -15.02 -8.14
C ASP A 73 3.06 -14.24 -7.07
N TRP A 74 1.89 -13.76 -7.49
CA TRP A 74 1.02 -12.87 -6.75
C TRP A 74 -0.30 -13.54 -6.37
N THR A 75 -0.49 -14.83 -6.67
CA THR A 75 -1.75 -15.54 -6.40
C THR A 75 -2.18 -15.38 -4.95
N HIS A 76 -1.25 -15.55 -4.00
CA HIS A 76 -1.55 -15.39 -2.58
C HIS A 76 -1.99 -13.95 -2.23
N VAL A 77 -1.39 -12.93 -2.85
CA VAL A 77 -1.81 -11.52 -2.68
C VAL A 77 -3.21 -11.28 -3.22
N ASP A 78 -3.50 -11.83 -4.41
CA ASP A 78 -4.81 -11.78 -5.05
C ASP A 78 -5.87 -12.48 -4.15
N GLU A 79 -5.55 -13.61 -3.50
CA GLU A 79 -6.40 -14.27 -2.50
C GLU A 79 -6.65 -13.43 -1.25
N HIS A 80 -5.64 -12.70 -0.76
CA HIS A 80 -5.81 -11.76 0.35
C HIS A 80 -6.76 -10.62 0.00
N PHE A 81 -6.64 -10.02 -1.20
CA PHE A 81 -7.55 -8.98 -1.66
C PHE A 81 -8.97 -9.50 -1.90
N ASN A 82 -9.12 -10.72 -2.42
CA ASN A 82 -10.43 -11.34 -2.55
C ASN A 82 -11.12 -11.53 -1.18
N ARG A 83 -10.38 -12.02 -0.16
CA ARG A 83 -10.92 -12.15 1.21
C ARG A 83 -11.38 -10.81 1.81
N LEU A 84 -10.58 -9.75 1.66
CA LEU A 84 -10.95 -8.42 2.15
C LEU A 84 -12.26 -7.96 1.52
N LYS A 85 -12.40 -8.15 0.21
CA LYS A 85 -13.62 -7.82 -0.51
C LYS A 85 -14.83 -8.66 -0.05
N GLU A 86 -14.65 -9.97 0.14
CA GLU A 86 -15.69 -10.87 0.64
C GLU A 86 -16.16 -10.48 2.05
N TRP A 87 -15.27 -9.91 2.87
CA TRP A 87 -15.60 -9.35 4.18
C TRP A 87 -16.22 -7.94 4.12
N GLY A 88 -16.38 -7.38 2.92
CA GLY A 88 -16.95 -6.05 2.71
C GLY A 88 -15.98 -4.89 2.91
N PHE A 89 -14.67 -5.16 3.00
CA PHE A 89 -13.63 -4.13 3.02
C PHE A 89 -13.20 -3.78 1.60
N THR A 90 -13.70 -2.64 1.10
CA THR A 90 -13.42 -2.12 -0.25
C THR A 90 -12.51 -0.89 -0.24
N PHE A 91 -11.95 -0.56 0.92
CA PHE A 91 -11.04 0.56 1.11
C PHE A 91 -9.81 0.13 1.92
N LEU A 92 -8.63 0.61 1.53
CA LEU A 92 -7.38 0.39 2.28
C LEU A 92 -6.69 1.72 2.57
N ARG A 93 -6.29 1.92 3.83
CA ARG A 93 -5.26 2.89 4.20
C ARG A 93 -3.91 2.23 3.97
N PHE A 94 -3.31 2.51 2.82
CA PHE A 94 -2.06 1.91 2.38
C PHE A 94 -0.88 2.73 2.91
N VAL A 95 -0.16 2.14 3.85
CA VAL A 95 0.93 2.82 4.55
C VAL A 95 2.18 2.78 3.68
N ILE A 96 2.79 3.94 3.47
CA ILE A 96 4.14 4.09 2.90
C ILE A 96 4.99 4.89 3.89
N VAL A 97 6.30 4.70 3.86
CA VAL A 97 7.24 5.46 4.71
C VAL A 97 8.29 6.14 3.85
N TRP A 98 8.77 7.30 4.27
CA TRP A 98 9.77 8.07 3.51
C TRP A 98 11.06 7.27 3.35
N GLU A 99 11.42 6.53 4.40
CA GLU A 99 12.56 5.63 4.46
C GLU A 99 12.50 4.60 3.33
N ALA A 100 11.33 4.14 2.90
CA ALA A 100 11.22 3.19 1.78
C ALA A 100 11.43 3.86 0.41
N ILE A 101 11.04 5.13 0.29
CA ILE A 101 11.08 5.88 -0.97
C ILE A 101 12.47 6.45 -1.23
N GLU A 102 13.16 6.95 -0.19
CA GLU A 102 14.45 7.64 -0.31
C GLU A 102 15.49 7.09 0.70
N HIS A 103 15.58 5.77 0.89
CA HIS A 103 16.54 5.17 1.85
C HIS A 103 18.00 5.53 1.57
N LYS A 104 18.36 5.76 0.30
CA LYS A 104 19.74 6.12 -0.12
C LYS A 104 20.08 7.59 0.12
N GLY A 105 19.11 8.38 0.56
CA GLY A 105 19.26 9.80 0.86
C GLY A 105 18.40 10.70 -0.04
N PRO A 106 18.37 12.01 0.28
CA PRO A 106 17.45 12.97 -0.34
C PRO A 106 17.54 13.02 -1.86
N GLY A 107 16.40 12.89 -2.53
CA GLY A 107 16.29 12.93 -3.99
C GLY A 107 16.81 11.68 -4.72
N ILE A 108 17.19 10.63 -3.98
CA ILE A 108 17.60 9.34 -4.54
C ILE A 108 16.46 8.34 -4.32
N TYR A 109 15.54 8.31 -5.29
CA TYR A 109 14.36 7.46 -5.25
C TYR A 109 14.70 5.98 -5.43
N ASP A 110 14.11 5.13 -4.59
CA ASP A 110 14.08 3.69 -4.80
C ASP A 110 13.00 3.32 -5.83
N GLN A 111 13.41 3.30 -7.10
CA GLN A 111 12.51 2.96 -8.21
C GLN A 111 11.97 1.53 -8.09
N GLU A 112 12.73 0.59 -7.53
CA GLU A 112 12.29 -0.80 -7.37
C GLU A 112 11.13 -0.88 -6.36
N TYR A 113 11.24 -0.15 -5.24
CA TYR A 113 10.15 -0.03 -4.28
C TYR A 113 8.92 0.67 -4.88
N ILE A 114 9.12 1.77 -5.62
CA ILE A 114 8.02 2.49 -6.29
C ILE A 114 7.28 1.58 -7.27
N ASP A 115 8.02 0.85 -8.11
CA ASP A 115 7.46 -0.09 -9.07
C ASP A 115 6.68 -1.19 -8.34
N TYR A 116 7.26 -1.77 -7.29
CA TYR A 116 6.58 -2.75 -6.44
C TYR A 116 5.26 -2.20 -5.87
N VAL A 117 5.23 -0.98 -5.32
CA VAL A 117 4.02 -0.34 -4.79
C VAL A 117 2.97 -0.18 -5.90
N VAL A 118 3.37 0.28 -7.09
CA VAL A 118 2.46 0.43 -8.25
C VAL A 118 1.84 -0.91 -8.63
N HIS A 119 2.58 -2.03 -8.59
CA HIS A 119 2.04 -3.36 -8.85
C HIS A 119 0.99 -3.77 -7.80
N VAL A 120 1.24 -3.49 -6.51
CA VAL A 120 0.28 -3.77 -5.43
C VAL A 120 -1.00 -2.93 -5.62
N LEU A 121 -0.86 -1.63 -5.88
CA LEU A 121 -2.00 -0.72 -6.09
C LEU A 121 -2.82 -1.10 -7.33
N THR A 122 -2.17 -1.53 -8.40
CA THR A 122 -2.83 -2.03 -9.62
C THR A 122 -3.66 -3.28 -9.32
N ARG A 123 -3.19 -4.15 -8.42
CA ARG A 123 -3.97 -5.28 -7.95
C ARG A 123 -5.16 -4.85 -7.10
N CYS A 124 -4.99 -3.95 -6.13
CA CYS A 124 -6.12 -3.38 -5.39
C CYS A 124 -7.24 -2.90 -6.34
N LYS A 125 -6.87 -2.18 -7.40
CA LYS A 125 -7.80 -1.73 -8.44
C LYS A 125 -8.53 -2.89 -9.13
N ARG A 126 -7.84 -3.99 -9.50
CA ARG A 126 -8.47 -5.19 -10.11
C ARG A 126 -9.55 -5.81 -9.22
N PHE A 127 -9.37 -5.73 -7.90
CA PHE A 127 -10.34 -6.25 -6.92
C PHE A 127 -11.43 -5.24 -6.53
N GLY A 128 -11.43 -4.03 -7.10
CA GLY A 128 -12.39 -2.98 -6.74
C GLY A 128 -12.11 -2.34 -5.37
N ILE A 129 -10.86 -2.42 -4.91
CA ILE A 129 -10.42 -1.84 -3.64
C ILE A 129 -9.85 -0.45 -3.91
N ARG A 130 -10.46 0.57 -3.28
CA ARG A 130 -9.94 1.94 -3.29
C ARG A 130 -8.83 2.08 -2.24
N VAL A 131 -7.84 2.91 -2.54
CA VAL A 131 -6.68 3.09 -1.68
C VAL A 131 -6.51 4.57 -1.31
N PHE A 132 -6.27 4.83 -0.04
CA PHE A 132 -5.69 6.07 0.45
C PHE A 132 -4.22 5.82 0.78
N ILE A 133 -3.33 6.44 0.02
CA ILE A 133 -1.89 6.39 0.28
C ILE A 133 -1.59 7.28 1.46
N ASP A 134 -0.94 6.71 2.47
CA ASP A 134 -0.69 7.31 3.75
C ASP A 134 0.83 7.38 4.00
N PRO A 135 1.46 8.55 3.75
CA PRO A 135 2.83 8.82 4.16
C PRO A 135 2.90 8.85 5.68
N HIS A 136 3.30 7.73 6.26
CA HIS A 136 3.26 7.50 7.70
C HIS A 136 4.63 7.69 8.32
N GLN A 137 4.63 8.09 9.60
CA GLN A 137 5.77 7.99 10.49
C GLN A 137 5.35 7.39 11.83
N ASP A 138 6.20 6.57 12.45
CA ASP A 138 6.08 6.16 13.86
C ASP A 138 7.20 6.81 14.66
N CYS A 139 6.89 7.26 15.87
CA CYS A 139 7.85 7.78 16.84
C CYS A 139 8.26 6.72 17.86
#